data_AF-A0A0A9WAS4-F1
#
_entry.id   AF-A0A0A9WAS4-F1
#
_cell.length_a   1.000
_cell.length_b   1.000
_cell.length_c   1.000
_cell.angle_alpha   90.00
_cell.angle_beta   90.00
_cell.angle_gamma   90.00
#
_symmetry.space_group_name_H-M   'P 1'
#
loop_
_entity.id
_entity.type
_entity.pdbx_description
1 polymer ?
#
loop_
_entity_poly.entity_id
_entity_poly.type
_entity_poly.pdbx_seq_one_letter_code
_entity_poly.pdbx_strand_id
1 'polypeptide(L)'
;SDFINNFSVAMDLARTETKKKPALAEFFKARQTNSHDRLSFFGLMVKPVQRFPQFILFLQDLLHNIGHGHPERMALQLALTQLESLAELLNERKREAEQAQALKQIMRLVSAKMPASSQHKYLIRHDDVTQLEVNSCGMISKLKNRRLLLLNDQLVCVAVNSKEENVNSQPRLTYKWSCNINDVQVIESSGSPTLSRLLTPNGSLASTNSSGTSDSLCMEMSQLMHDYQVISRIHDLTHTLKGQYADVNADVTRNLLDNIQREIQRKDEQMAWLDSCCLQLAVRGKEETYTFQMCSQEARKEWITELRLARLA
;
A
#
# COMPACT_ATOMS: atom_id res chain seq x y z
N SER A 1 -23.98 21.27 0.34
CA SER A 1 -23.02 20.16 0.46
C SER A 1 -22.66 19.86 1.91
N ASP A 2 -22.55 20.85 2.80
CA ASP A 2 -21.95 20.65 4.13
C ASP A 2 -22.69 19.66 5.02
N PHE A 3 -24.03 19.58 4.90
CA PHE A 3 -24.81 18.56 5.60
C PHE A 3 -24.38 17.14 5.20
N ILE A 4 -24.22 16.88 3.90
CA ILE A 4 -23.84 15.56 3.37
C ILE A 4 -22.39 15.22 3.77
N ASN A 5 -21.48 16.19 3.66
CA ASN A 5 -20.07 15.99 3.97
C ASN A 5 -19.83 15.66 5.45
N ASN A 6 -20.63 16.24 6.34
CA ASN A 6 -20.52 16.01 7.80
C ASN A 6 -21.47 14.93 8.31
N PHE A 7 -22.33 14.35 7.45
CA PHE A 7 -23.35 13.39 7.86
C PHE A 7 -22.72 12.18 8.57
N SER A 8 -21.74 11.53 7.94
CA SER A 8 -21.08 10.35 8.51
C SER A 8 -20.43 10.67 9.86
N VAL A 9 -19.70 11.78 9.95
CA VAL A 9 -19.03 12.23 11.19
C VAL A 9 -20.03 12.51 12.30
N ALA A 10 -21.13 13.21 12.00
CA ALA A 10 -22.18 13.50 12.97
C ALA A 10 -22.90 12.23 13.44
N MET A 11 -23.17 11.29 12.54
CA MET A 11 -23.82 10.02 12.88
C MET A 11 -22.92 9.11 13.73
N ASP A 12 -21.62 9.05 13.43
CA ASP A 12 -20.65 8.30 14.22
C ASP A 12 -20.42 8.91 15.60
N LEU A 13 -20.38 10.24 15.69
CA LEU A 13 -20.31 10.96 16.96
C LEU A 13 -21.54 10.68 17.81
N ALA A 14 -22.74 10.83 17.24
CA ALA A 14 -23.99 10.55 17.93
C ALA A 14 -24.04 9.09 18.42
N ARG A 15 -23.63 8.13 17.59
CA ARG A 15 -23.58 6.71 17.96
C ARG A 15 -22.59 6.46 19.11
N THR A 16 -21.39 7.01 19.01
CA THR A 16 -20.33 6.87 20.02
C THR A 16 -20.76 7.46 21.36
N GLU A 17 -21.32 8.67 21.37
CA GLU A 17 -21.76 9.33 22.59
C GLU A 17 -22.99 8.65 23.19
N THR A 18 -23.89 8.11 22.38
CA THR A 18 -25.05 7.33 22.84
C THR A 18 -24.61 6.07 23.58
N LYS A 19 -23.56 5.38 23.12
CA LYS A 19 -23.00 4.22 23.81
C LYS A 19 -22.36 4.58 25.15
N LYS A 20 -21.72 5.76 25.24
CA LYS A 20 -21.05 6.21 26.47
C LYS A 20 -22.01 6.77 27.51
N LYS A 21 -23.13 7.37 27.09
CA LYS A 21 -24.04 8.13 27.95
C LYS A 21 -25.44 7.52 27.93
N PRO A 22 -25.83 6.72 28.95
CA PRO A 22 -27.12 6.03 28.98
C PRO A 22 -28.31 7.01 28.97
N ALA A 23 -28.18 8.18 29.62
CA ALA A 23 -29.21 9.23 29.61
C ALA A 23 -29.49 9.76 28.18
N LEU A 24 -28.46 9.83 27.33
CA LEU A 24 -28.63 10.23 25.93
C LEU A 24 -29.36 9.15 25.12
N ALA A 25 -29.08 7.88 25.39
CA ALA A 25 -29.78 6.76 24.75
C ALA A 25 -31.27 6.75 25.12
N GLU A 26 -31.59 6.97 26.40
CA GLU A 26 -32.97 7.05 26.87
C GLU A 26 -33.70 8.26 26.28
N PHE A 27 -33.02 9.41 26.19
CA PHE A 27 -33.56 10.59 25.51
C PHE A 27 -33.92 10.31 24.05
N PHE A 28 -33.04 9.67 23.28
CA PHE A 28 -33.33 9.33 21.88
C PHE A 28 -34.50 8.35 21.77
N LYS A 29 -34.57 7.34 22.65
CA LYS A 29 -35.67 6.37 22.67
C LYS A 29 -37.01 7.06 22.98
N ALA A 30 -37.05 7.90 24.02
CA ALA A 30 -38.24 8.64 24.40
C ALA A 30 -38.71 9.59 23.29
N ARG A 31 -37.78 10.32 22.65
CA ARG A 31 -38.09 11.20 21.52
C ARG A 31 -38.60 10.43 20.31
N GLN A 32 -38.04 9.27 20.00
CA GLN A 32 -38.52 8.42 18.92
C GLN A 32 -39.96 7.96 19.16
N THR A 33 -40.27 7.44 20.34
CA THR A 33 -41.63 6.96 20.68
C THR A 33 -42.67 8.08 20.64
N ASN A 34 -42.31 9.28 21.08
CA ASN A 34 -43.19 10.44 21.13
C ASN A 34 -43.29 11.21 19.80
N SER A 35 -42.45 10.89 18.82
CA SER A 35 -42.48 11.55 17.51
C SER A 35 -43.59 10.97 16.63
N HIS A 36 -44.26 11.83 15.85
CA HIS A 36 -45.28 11.41 14.89
C HIS A 36 -44.74 10.43 13.85
N ASP A 37 -43.51 10.63 13.39
CA ASP A 37 -42.86 9.78 12.39
C ASP A 37 -42.37 8.44 12.97
N ARG A 38 -42.19 8.34 14.30
CA ARG A 38 -41.59 7.20 15.03
C ARG A 38 -40.23 6.73 14.51
N LEU A 39 -39.54 7.61 13.78
CA LEU A 39 -38.23 7.35 13.20
C LEU A 39 -37.14 7.56 14.23
N SER A 40 -36.08 6.75 14.12
CA SER A 40 -34.86 6.96 14.89
C SER A 40 -34.20 8.29 14.50
N PHE A 41 -33.32 8.81 15.36
CA PHE A 41 -32.52 10.00 15.04
C PHE A 41 -31.76 9.82 13.70
N PHE A 42 -31.22 8.63 13.44
CA PHE A 42 -30.61 8.31 12.15
C PHE A 42 -31.63 8.38 11.00
N GLY A 43 -32.82 7.80 11.16
CA GLY A 43 -33.88 7.85 10.14
C GLY A 43 -34.29 9.29 9.80
N LEU A 44 -34.36 10.18 10.79
CA LEU A 44 -34.65 11.60 10.58
C LEU A 44 -33.50 12.31 9.85
N MET A 45 -32.25 12.04 10.22
CA MET A 45 -31.07 12.66 9.62
C MET A 45 -30.83 12.22 8.16
N VAL A 46 -31.30 11.04 7.77
CA VAL A 46 -31.19 10.55 6.38
C VAL A 46 -32.19 11.21 5.43
N LYS A 47 -33.34 11.70 5.93
CA LYS A 47 -34.40 12.30 5.08
C LYS A 47 -33.91 13.38 4.13
N PRO A 48 -33.09 14.37 4.53
CA PRO A 48 -32.57 15.39 3.60
C PRO A 48 -31.72 14.81 2.46
N VAL A 49 -30.99 13.71 2.72
CA VAL A 49 -30.20 13.00 1.70
C VAL A 49 -31.11 12.23 0.74
N GLN A 50 -32.15 11.57 1.26
CA GLN A 50 -33.12 10.80 0.47
C GLN A 50 -34.10 11.65 -0.35
N ARG A 51 -34.27 12.93 0.00
CA ARG A 51 -35.19 13.82 -0.70
C ARG A 51 -34.72 14.16 -2.12
N PHE A 52 -33.41 14.15 -2.35
CA PHE A 52 -32.83 14.46 -3.66
C PHE A 52 -33.20 13.40 -4.72
N PRO A 53 -32.98 12.09 -4.48
CA PRO A 53 -33.46 11.04 -5.38
C PRO A 53 -34.98 11.06 -5.61
N GLN A 54 -35.77 11.42 -4.59
CA GLN A 54 -37.23 11.50 -4.73
C GLN A 54 -37.65 12.56 -5.75
N PHE A 55 -37.00 13.72 -5.79
CA PHE A 55 -37.31 14.76 -6.79
C PHE A 55 -37.02 14.30 -8.22
N ILE A 56 -35.93 13.54 -8.42
CA ILE A 56 -35.60 12.94 -9.71
C ILE A 56 -36.71 11.98 -10.13
N LEU A 57 -37.11 11.04 -9.26
CA LEU A 57 -38.18 10.09 -9.54
C LEU A 57 -39.51 10.79 -9.85
N PHE A 58 -39.89 11.80 -9.06
CA PHE A 58 -41.12 12.56 -9.31
C PHE A 58 -41.12 13.28 -10.65
N LEU A 59 -40.00 13.88 -11.06
CA LEU A 59 -39.91 14.53 -12.37
C LEU A 59 -39.89 13.53 -13.52
N GLN A 60 -39.26 12.37 -13.34
CA GLN A 60 -39.29 11.28 -14.32
C GLN A 60 -40.72 10.76 -14.52
N ASP A 61 -41.45 10.50 -13.44
CA ASP A 61 -42.85 10.06 -13.47
C ASP A 61 -43.74 11.11 -14.13
N LEU A 62 -43.55 12.38 -13.80
CA LEU A 62 -44.33 13.47 -14.37
C LEU A 62 -44.05 13.65 -15.87
N LEU A 63 -42.78 13.56 -16.31
CA LEU A 63 -42.40 13.58 -17.73
C LEU A 63 -42.92 12.37 -18.51
N HIS A 64 -43.04 11.21 -17.88
CA HIS A 64 -43.62 10.01 -18.48
C HIS A 64 -45.12 10.18 -18.76
N ASN A 65 -45.84 10.84 -17.85
CA ASN A 65 -47.30 11.01 -17.94
C ASN A 65 -47.74 12.22 -18.78
N ILE A 66 -46.83 13.13 -19.15
CA ILE A 66 -47.14 14.31 -19.96
C ILE A 66 -46.96 14.02 -21.47
N GLY A 67 -47.95 14.40 -22.28
CA GLY A 67 -47.91 14.25 -23.73
C GLY A 67 -46.78 15.04 -24.42
N HIS A 68 -46.33 14.56 -25.58
CA HIS A 68 -45.14 15.09 -26.28
C HIS A 68 -45.25 16.58 -26.71
N GLY A 69 -46.47 17.11 -26.88
CA GLY A 69 -46.72 18.51 -27.26
C GLY A 69 -46.98 19.47 -26.09
N HIS A 70 -46.77 19.04 -24.84
CA HIS A 70 -47.06 19.89 -23.67
C HIS A 70 -46.05 21.03 -23.52
N PRO A 71 -46.50 22.28 -23.29
CA PRO A 71 -45.61 23.45 -23.22
C PRO A 71 -44.56 23.36 -22.11
N GLU A 72 -44.86 22.69 -20.99
CA GLU A 72 -43.93 22.58 -19.85
C GLU A 72 -42.93 21.43 -19.96
N ARG A 73 -43.05 20.56 -20.97
CA ARG A 73 -42.22 19.36 -21.10
C ARG A 73 -40.72 19.69 -21.15
N MET A 74 -40.35 20.74 -21.88
CA MET A 74 -38.96 21.19 -21.97
C MET A 74 -38.43 21.72 -20.64
N ALA A 75 -39.25 22.46 -19.89
CA ALA A 75 -38.87 22.98 -18.57
C ALA A 75 -38.65 21.86 -17.56
N LEU A 76 -39.51 20.84 -17.58
CA LEU A 76 -39.40 19.65 -16.73
C LEU A 76 -38.18 18.80 -17.09
N GLN A 77 -37.90 18.63 -18.38
CA GLN A 77 -36.69 17.93 -18.85
C GLN A 77 -35.43 18.64 -18.38
N LEU A 78 -35.38 19.97 -18.50
CA LEU A 78 -34.26 20.78 -18.01
C LEU A 78 -34.10 20.65 -16.48
N ALA A 79 -35.20 20.72 -15.72
CA ALA A 79 -35.17 20.56 -14.27
C ALA A 79 -34.66 19.16 -13.86
N LEU A 80 -35.07 18.11 -14.56
CA LEU A 80 -34.59 16.76 -14.34
C LEU A 80 -33.07 16.66 -14.58
N THR A 81 -32.59 17.15 -15.74
CA THR A 81 -31.15 17.14 -16.06
C THR A 81 -30.33 17.95 -15.06
N GLN A 82 -30.84 19.10 -14.60
CA GLN A 82 -30.17 19.88 -13.55
C GLN A 82 -30.10 19.12 -12.21
N LEU A 83 -31.16 18.42 -11.82
CA LEU A 83 -31.17 17.61 -10.59
C LEU A 83 -30.22 16.41 -10.68
N GLU A 84 -30.16 15.74 -11.83
CA GLU A 84 -29.20 14.65 -12.06
C GLU A 84 -27.76 15.15 -11.97
N SER A 85 -27.43 16.26 -12.64
CA SER A 85 -26.11 16.89 -12.56
C SER A 85 -25.75 17.35 -11.15
N LEU A 86 -26.71 17.92 -10.40
CA LEU A 86 -26.51 18.28 -9.01
C LEU A 86 -26.28 17.06 -8.11
N ALA A 87 -26.96 15.93 -8.38
CA ALA A 87 -26.75 14.69 -7.64
C ALA A 87 -25.32 14.17 -7.85
N GLU A 88 -24.83 14.18 -9.09
CA GLU A 88 -23.44 13.84 -9.43
C GLU A 88 -22.45 14.77 -8.72
N LEU A 89 -22.65 16.09 -8.80
CA LEU A 89 -21.80 17.08 -8.14
C LEU A 89 -21.77 16.90 -6.62
N LEU A 90 -22.91 16.60 -5.98
CA LEU A 90 -22.98 16.33 -4.55
C LEU A 90 -22.23 15.06 -4.17
N ASN A 91 -22.34 14.01 -5.00
CA ASN A 91 -21.62 12.76 -4.79
C ASN A 91 -20.10 12.97 -4.92
N GLU A 92 -19.67 13.75 -5.90
CA GLU A 92 -18.26 14.09 -6.09
C GLU A 92 -17.71 14.93 -4.93
N ARG A 93 -18.43 15.98 -4.52
CA ARG A 93 -18.07 16.80 -3.35
C ARG A 93 -17.94 15.97 -2.07
N LYS A 94 -18.79 14.94 -1.90
CA LYS A 94 -18.70 14.02 -0.77
C LYS A 94 -17.43 13.17 -0.86
N ARG A 95 -17.13 12.62 -2.04
CA ARG A 95 -15.92 11.83 -2.29
C ARG A 95 -14.65 12.64 -2.00
N GLU A 96 -14.57 13.88 -2.48
CA GLU A 96 -13.46 14.80 -2.21
C GLU A 96 -13.31 15.08 -0.70
N ALA A 97 -14.43 15.30 0.00
CA ALA A 97 -14.40 15.56 1.45
C ALA A 97 -13.89 14.34 2.24
N GLU A 98 -14.30 13.13 1.87
CA GLU A 98 -13.84 11.87 2.49
C GLU A 98 -12.34 11.66 2.24
N GLN A 99 -11.88 11.88 1.01
CA GLN A 99 -10.46 11.83 0.64
C GLN A 99 -9.60 12.84 1.41
N ALA A 100 -10.06 14.09 1.50
CA ALA A 100 -9.39 15.14 2.26
C ALA A 100 -9.34 14.81 3.77
N GLN A 101 -10.42 14.22 4.30
CA GLN A 101 -10.44 13.76 5.69
C GLN A 101 -9.45 12.62 5.93
N ALA A 102 -9.37 11.63 5.04
CA ALA A 102 -8.41 10.52 5.15
C ALA A 102 -6.97 11.03 5.15
N LEU A 103 -6.63 11.93 4.22
CA LEU A 103 -5.31 12.58 4.18
C LEU A 103 -5.02 13.34 5.49
N LYS A 104 -5.99 14.13 5.97
CA LYS A 104 -5.87 14.88 7.24
C LYS A 104 -5.63 13.95 8.43
N GLN A 105 -6.24 12.77 8.47
CA GLN A 105 -6.03 11.80 9.55
C GLN A 105 -4.60 11.26 9.54
N ILE A 106 -4.07 10.86 8.37
CA ILE A 106 -2.68 10.40 8.25
C ILE A 106 -1.71 11.53 8.61
N MET A 107 -1.97 12.75 8.14
CA MET A 107 -1.14 13.92 8.42
C MET A 107 -1.06 14.25 9.91
N ARG A 108 -2.11 13.97 10.71
CA ARG A 108 -2.05 14.12 12.18
C ARG A 108 -1.07 13.16 12.84
N LEU A 109 -0.82 12.00 12.23
CA LEU A 109 0.13 11.01 12.74
C LEU A 109 1.58 11.37 12.39
N VAL A 110 1.79 12.18 11.34
CA VAL A 110 3.12 12.63 10.90
C VAL A 110 3.62 13.77 11.78
N SER A 111 4.66 13.51 12.57
CA SER A 111 5.25 14.46 13.54
C SER A 111 6.09 15.59 12.92
N ALA A 112 5.81 16.03 11.69
CA ALA A 112 6.57 17.09 11.03
C ALA A 112 5.69 17.92 10.08
N LYS A 113 6.04 19.20 9.91
CA LYS A 113 5.43 20.10 8.93
C LYS A 113 5.84 19.65 7.52
N MET A 114 5.01 18.83 6.90
CA MET A 114 4.99 18.73 5.43
C MET A 114 4.77 20.13 4.85
N PRO A 115 5.36 20.48 3.70
CA PRO A 115 5.06 21.73 3.03
C PRO A 115 3.54 21.86 2.82
N ALA A 116 3.00 23.05 3.10
CA ALA A 116 1.57 23.33 3.05
C ALA A 116 1.00 22.85 1.71
N SER A 117 0.00 21.98 1.77
CA SER A 117 -0.57 21.36 0.58
C SER A 117 -1.29 22.39 -0.26
N SER A 118 -1.00 22.38 -1.56
CA SER A 118 -1.84 22.92 -2.63
C SER A 118 -3.32 22.53 -2.42
N GLN A 119 -4.25 23.36 -2.86
CA GLN A 119 -5.67 22.96 -2.97
C GLN A 119 -5.76 21.70 -3.84
N HIS A 120 -6.60 20.73 -3.46
CA HIS A 120 -6.87 19.46 -4.17
C HIS A 120 -5.83 18.33 -4.04
N LYS A 121 -5.20 18.14 -2.87
CA LYS A 121 -4.47 16.90 -2.59
C LYS A 121 -5.37 15.81 -2.02
N TYR A 122 -5.28 14.61 -2.59
CA TYR A 122 -5.92 13.42 -2.04
C TYR A 122 -4.96 12.23 -2.00
N LEU A 123 -5.22 11.34 -1.07
CA LEU A 123 -4.48 10.09 -0.93
C LEU A 123 -5.03 9.07 -1.92
N ILE A 124 -4.16 8.53 -2.78
CA ILE A 124 -4.47 7.43 -3.69
C ILE A 124 -4.26 6.10 -2.97
N ARG A 125 -3.08 5.93 -2.35
CA ARG A 125 -2.68 4.66 -1.72
C ARG A 125 -1.71 4.88 -0.56
N HIS A 126 -1.72 3.99 0.43
CA HIS A 126 -0.67 3.92 1.44
C HIS A 126 -0.36 2.48 1.86
N ASP A 127 0.91 2.15 2.08
CA ASP A 127 1.33 0.83 2.56
C ASP A 127 2.57 0.92 3.45
N ASP A 128 2.66 0.00 4.41
CA ASP A 128 3.87 -0.25 5.18
C ASP A 128 4.84 -1.10 4.37
N VAL A 129 6.08 -0.66 4.30
CA VAL A 129 7.14 -1.25 3.47
C VAL A 129 8.47 -1.26 4.22
N THR A 130 9.36 -2.16 3.85
CA THR A 130 10.72 -2.21 4.40
C THR A 130 11.70 -1.59 3.41
N GLN A 131 12.25 -0.43 3.73
CA GLN A 131 13.31 0.18 2.94
C GLN A 131 14.62 -0.58 3.16
N LEU A 132 15.20 -1.02 2.05
CA LEU A 132 16.49 -1.70 1.96
C LEU A 132 17.56 -0.65 1.63
N GLU A 133 18.44 -0.33 2.58
CA GLU A 133 19.61 0.51 2.31
C GLU A 133 20.79 -0.36 1.89
N VAL A 134 21.43 0.04 0.80
CA VAL A 134 22.51 -0.68 0.16
C VAL A 134 23.80 0.10 0.32
N ASN A 135 24.87 -0.56 0.78
CA ASN A 135 26.20 0.04 0.89
C ASN A 135 26.90 0.14 -0.48
N SER A 136 28.02 0.87 -0.53
CA SER A 136 28.86 1.02 -1.72
C SER A 136 29.35 -0.32 -2.31
N CYS A 137 29.52 -1.35 -1.48
CA CYS A 137 29.86 -2.71 -1.91
C CYS A 137 28.66 -3.51 -2.43
N GLY A 138 27.50 -2.87 -2.60
CA GLY A 138 26.26 -3.52 -2.99
C GLY A 138 25.58 -4.29 -1.86
N MET A 139 26.12 -4.50 -0.67
CA MET A 139 25.38 -5.29 0.35
C MET A 139 24.23 -4.51 1.01
N ILE A 140 23.18 -5.23 1.44
CA ILE A 140 22.12 -4.66 2.30
C ILE A 140 22.76 -4.31 3.66
N SER A 141 22.70 -3.05 4.05
CA SER A 141 23.26 -2.58 5.31
C SER A 141 22.21 -2.46 6.40
N LYS A 142 21.01 -1.99 6.05
CA LYS A 142 19.97 -1.63 7.03
C LYS A 142 18.58 -1.89 6.45
N LEU A 143 17.75 -2.49 7.28
CA LEU A 143 16.31 -2.62 7.06
C LEU A 143 15.60 -1.53 7.87
N LYS A 144 14.74 -0.78 7.19
CA LYS A 144 14.12 0.42 7.74
C LYS A 144 12.61 0.38 7.49
N ASN A 145 11.82 0.26 8.56
CA ASN A 145 10.36 0.30 8.43
C ASN A 145 9.91 1.69 7.98
N ARG A 146 9.17 1.74 6.87
CA ARG A 146 8.64 2.94 6.24
C ARG A 146 7.17 2.74 5.90
N ARG A 147 6.46 3.84 5.72
CA ARG A 147 5.15 3.88 5.07
C ARG A 147 5.28 4.80 3.87
N LEU A 148 4.87 4.30 2.71
CA LEU A 148 4.76 5.10 1.50
C LEU A 148 3.34 5.64 1.41
N LEU A 149 3.22 6.93 1.11
CA LEU A 149 1.95 7.61 0.86
C LEU A 149 1.99 8.10 -0.59
N LEU A 150 1.13 7.54 -1.43
CA LEU A 150 0.94 7.99 -2.80
C LEU A 150 -0.19 9.02 -2.82
N LEU A 151 0.18 10.28 -3.08
CA LEU A 151 -0.76 11.37 -3.33
C LEU A 151 -0.92 11.54 -4.84
N ASN A 152 -1.92 12.31 -5.25
CA ASN A 152 -2.14 12.66 -6.64
C ASN A 152 -0.99 13.46 -7.28
N ASP A 153 -0.22 14.22 -6.50
CA ASP A 153 0.88 15.05 -7.03
C ASP A 153 2.28 14.65 -6.54
N GLN A 154 2.35 13.84 -5.48
CA GLN A 154 3.60 13.58 -4.74
C GLN A 154 3.64 12.17 -4.15
N LEU A 155 4.84 11.61 -4.12
CA LEU A 155 5.14 10.42 -3.33
C LEU A 155 5.84 10.85 -2.04
N VAL A 156 5.31 10.41 -0.89
CA VAL A 156 5.84 10.76 0.43
C VAL A 156 6.29 9.50 1.16
N CYS A 157 7.51 9.53 1.66
CA CYS A 157 8.05 8.47 2.52
C CYS A 157 8.10 8.96 3.97
N VAL A 158 7.48 8.20 4.86
CA VAL A 158 7.53 8.43 6.31
C VAL A 158 8.08 7.20 7.02
N ALA A 159 8.82 7.39 8.10
CA ALA A 159 9.25 6.29 8.95
C ALA A 159 8.19 5.99 10.02
N VAL A 160 7.92 4.69 10.18
CA VAL A 160 6.92 4.18 11.13
C VAL A 160 7.65 3.87 12.43
N ASN A 161 7.38 4.66 13.47
CA ASN A 161 7.90 4.39 14.81
C ASN A 161 6.79 3.70 15.62
N SER A 162 6.83 2.38 15.67
CA SER A 162 6.01 1.57 16.58
C SER A 162 6.55 1.73 18.00
N LYS A 163 5.92 2.56 18.82
CA LYS A 163 6.15 2.50 20.28
C LYS A 163 5.29 1.37 20.83
N GLU A 164 5.93 0.31 21.30
CA GLU A 164 5.29 -0.92 21.81
C GLU A 164 4.52 -0.73 23.14
N GLU A 165 4.44 0.48 23.70
CA GLU A 165 3.90 0.68 25.06
C GLU A 165 2.37 0.79 25.15
N ASN A 166 1.60 0.71 24.06
CA ASN A 166 0.13 0.63 24.15
C ASN A 166 -0.51 0.10 22.86
N VAL A 167 -1.24 -1.01 22.98
CA VAL A 167 -2.00 -1.68 21.88
C VAL A 167 -3.02 -0.75 21.20
N ASN A 168 -3.38 0.37 21.85
CA ASN A 168 -4.33 1.36 21.34
C ASN A 168 -3.71 2.68 20.83
N SER A 169 -2.38 2.80 20.82
CA SER A 169 -1.70 4.02 20.37
C SER A 169 -1.36 3.94 18.88
N GLN A 170 -1.91 4.86 18.10
CA GLN A 170 -1.57 5.00 16.68
C GLN A 170 -0.06 5.19 16.49
N PRO A 171 0.57 4.56 15.47
CA PRO A 171 1.99 4.67 15.25
C PRO A 171 2.37 6.12 14.96
N ARG A 172 3.45 6.61 15.58
CA ARG A 172 3.97 7.94 15.26
C ARG A 172 4.74 7.84 13.94
N LEU A 173 4.32 8.63 12.97
CA LEU A 173 4.99 8.71 11.67
C LEU A 173 5.98 9.87 11.71
N THR A 174 7.18 9.67 11.17
CA THR A 174 8.18 10.74 11.05
C THR A 174 8.52 10.97 9.58
N TYR A 175 8.38 12.20 9.11
CA TYR A 175 8.67 12.55 7.72
C TYR A 175 10.14 12.28 7.36
N LYS A 176 10.38 11.68 6.18
CA LYS A 176 11.74 11.45 5.65
C LYS A 176 11.98 12.27 4.39
N TRP A 177 11.14 12.12 3.38
CA TRP A 177 11.24 12.86 2.14
C TRP A 177 9.91 12.82 1.37
N SER A 178 9.76 13.76 0.45
CA SER A 178 8.72 13.79 -0.57
C SER A 178 9.33 14.15 -1.91
N CYS A 179 8.80 13.60 -2.99
CA CYS A 179 9.13 13.99 -4.36
C CYS A 179 7.85 14.16 -5.19
N ASN A 180 7.94 14.90 -6.30
CA ASN A 180 6.84 14.99 -7.26
C ASN A 180 6.66 13.64 -7.93
N ILE A 181 5.42 13.24 -8.18
CA ILE A 181 5.11 11.96 -8.84
C ILE A 181 5.76 11.85 -10.23
N ASN A 182 5.94 12.99 -10.92
CA ASN A 182 6.58 13.06 -12.24
C ASN A 182 8.09 12.75 -12.20
N ASP A 183 8.73 12.96 -11.05
CA ASP A 183 10.16 12.71 -10.87
C ASP A 183 10.45 11.25 -10.52
N VAL A 184 9.42 10.44 -10.23
CA VAL A 184 9.59 9.05 -9.84
C VAL A 184 9.61 8.14 -11.06
N GLN A 185 10.70 7.38 -11.20
CA GLN A 185 10.86 6.34 -12.19
C GLN A 185 10.99 4.98 -11.52
N VAL A 186 10.14 4.04 -11.93
CA VAL A 186 10.25 2.63 -11.49
C VAL A 186 11.38 1.98 -12.28
N ILE A 187 12.32 1.34 -11.57
CA ILE A 187 13.37 0.52 -12.18
C ILE A 187 12.83 -0.91 -12.25
N GLU A 188 12.67 -1.43 -13.46
CA GLU A 188 12.32 -2.84 -13.69
C GLU A 188 13.63 -3.63 -13.84
N SER A 189 14.08 -4.28 -12.76
CA SER A 189 15.18 -5.24 -12.83
C SER A 189 14.66 -6.54 -13.42
N SER A 190 15.08 -6.87 -14.64
CA SER A 190 14.72 -8.11 -15.35
C SER A 190 15.52 -9.35 -14.90
N GLY A 191 16.54 -9.17 -14.05
CA GLY A 191 17.27 -10.25 -13.39
C GLY A 191 17.17 -10.14 -11.87
N SER A 192 17.62 -11.16 -11.12
CA SER A 192 17.71 -11.12 -9.65
C SER A 192 18.76 -10.07 -9.23
N PRO A 193 18.36 -8.86 -8.78
CA PRO A 193 19.32 -7.87 -8.28
C PRO A 193 20.06 -8.39 -7.06
N THR A 194 19.46 -9.30 -6.28
CA THR A 194 20.10 -9.88 -5.09
C THR A 194 21.21 -10.85 -5.49
N LEU A 195 21.05 -11.67 -6.53
CA LEU A 195 22.15 -12.50 -7.05
C LEU A 195 23.22 -11.71 -7.77
N SER A 196 22.83 -10.71 -8.57
CA SER A 196 23.79 -9.83 -9.25
C SER A 196 24.73 -9.13 -8.26
N ARG A 197 24.19 -8.84 -7.07
CA ARG A 197 24.90 -8.25 -5.93
C ARG A 197 25.83 -9.25 -5.24
N LEU A 198 25.47 -10.53 -5.13
CA LEU A 198 26.32 -11.60 -4.58
C LEU A 198 27.55 -11.91 -5.44
N LEU A 199 27.44 -11.79 -6.77
CA LEU A 199 28.55 -12.08 -7.70
C LEU A 199 29.63 -10.99 -7.73
N THR A 200 29.49 -9.91 -6.94
CA THR A 200 30.51 -8.86 -6.85
C THR A 200 31.63 -9.26 -5.87
N PRO A 201 32.90 -9.23 -6.29
CA PRO A 201 34.01 -9.92 -5.60
C PRO A 201 34.48 -9.28 -4.27
N ASN A 202 33.89 -8.16 -3.84
CA ASN A 202 34.31 -7.41 -2.65
C ASN A 202 33.46 -7.67 -1.40
N GLY A 203 32.53 -8.64 -1.44
CA GLY A 203 31.60 -8.95 -0.36
C GLY A 203 32.19 -9.87 0.71
N SER A 204 33.18 -9.41 1.49
CA SER A 204 33.55 -10.08 2.73
C SER A 204 32.44 -9.90 3.77
N LEU A 205 31.71 -10.98 4.05
CA LEU A 205 30.63 -11.09 5.03
C LEU A 205 31.20 -11.01 6.47
N ALA A 206 31.57 -9.82 6.92
CA ALA A 206 31.88 -9.58 8.32
C ALA A 206 30.58 -9.42 9.12
N SER A 207 30.42 -10.28 10.11
CA SER A 207 29.28 -10.40 11.02
C SER A 207 28.81 -9.04 11.57
N THR A 208 27.62 -8.62 11.15
CA THR A 208 26.86 -7.60 11.85
C THR A 208 25.49 -8.18 12.15
N ASN A 209 25.02 -8.04 13.39
CA ASN A 209 23.74 -8.58 13.89
C ASN A 209 22.50 -7.95 13.21
N SER A 210 22.35 -8.11 11.90
CA SER A 210 21.10 -7.82 11.18
C SER A 210 20.33 -9.13 10.99
N SER A 211 19.29 -9.32 11.80
CA SER A 211 18.33 -10.42 11.69
C SER A 211 17.36 -10.20 10.50
N GLY A 212 17.92 -9.99 9.31
CA GLY A 212 17.16 -9.90 8.06
C GLY A 212 17.16 -11.27 7.37
N THR A 213 15.97 -11.78 7.02
CA THR A 213 15.83 -13.04 6.26
C THR A 213 16.55 -12.99 4.91
N SER A 214 16.75 -11.81 4.32
CA SER A 214 17.53 -11.61 3.09
C SER A 214 19.03 -11.85 3.29
N ASP A 215 19.58 -11.43 4.41
CA ASP A 215 21.03 -11.50 4.67
C ASP A 215 21.44 -12.95 4.96
N SER A 216 20.61 -13.69 5.71
CA SER A 216 20.85 -15.12 5.95
C SER A 216 20.78 -15.94 4.66
N LEU A 217 19.81 -15.65 3.78
CA LEU A 217 19.69 -16.32 2.49
C LEU A 217 20.88 -16.04 1.57
N CYS A 218 21.39 -14.79 1.59
CA CYS A 218 22.59 -14.39 0.85
C CYS A 218 23.86 -15.13 1.33
N MET A 219 24.05 -15.23 2.65
CA MET A 219 25.17 -15.96 3.24
C MET A 219 25.11 -17.45 2.92
N GLU A 220 23.95 -18.07 3.10
CA GLU A 220 23.72 -19.49 2.81
C GLU A 220 23.97 -19.82 1.34
N MET A 221 23.56 -18.94 0.41
CA MET A 221 23.85 -19.10 -1.02
C MET A 221 25.35 -19.06 -1.30
N SER A 222 26.07 -18.08 -0.72
CA SER A 222 27.53 -17.99 -0.89
C SER A 222 28.24 -19.22 -0.35
N GLN A 223 27.79 -19.76 0.79
CA GLN A 223 28.33 -20.97 1.38
C GLN A 223 28.08 -22.18 0.47
N LEU A 224 26.85 -22.36 -0.04
CA LEU A 224 26.53 -23.44 -0.96
C LEU A 224 27.34 -23.37 -2.26
N MET A 225 27.58 -22.18 -2.81
CA MET A 225 28.45 -22.01 -3.99
C MET A 225 29.90 -22.39 -3.69
N HIS A 226 30.42 -22.01 -2.51
CA HIS A 226 31.76 -22.40 -2.08
C HIS A 226 31.86 -23.92 -1.89
N ASP A 227 30.89 -24.51 -1.20
CA ASP A 227 30.81 -25.95 -0.97
C ASP A 227 30.74 -26.70 -2.32
N TYR A 228 29.95 -26.22 -3.28
CA TYR A 228 29.91 -26.79 -4.63
C TYR A 228 31.28 -26.79 -5.30
N GLN A 229 32.04 -25.68 -5.24
CA GLN A 229 33.39 -25.61 -5.79
C GLN A 229 34.37 -26.59 -5.12
N VAL A 230 34.31 -26.68 -3.79
CA VAL A 230 35.18 -27.57 -3.01
C VAL A 230 34.84 -29.03 -3.29
N ILE A 231 33.55 -29.39 -3.28
CA ILE A 231 33.09 -30.75 -3.59
C ILE A 231 33.38 -31.11 -5.05
N SER A 232 33.28 -30.17 -5.99
CA SER A 232 33.66 -30.41 -7.40
C SER A 232 35.14 -30.78 -7.50
N ARG A 233 36.00 -30.08 -6.75
CA ARG A 233 37.43 -30.41 -6.71
C ARG A 233 37.69 -31.76 -6.03
N ILE A 234 36.92 -32.12 -5.00
CA ILE A 234 36.99 -33.45 -4.37
C ILE A 234 36.52 -34.54 -5.35
N HIS A 235 35.50 -34.29 -6.16
CA HIS A 235 35.04 -35.21 -7.19
C HIS A 235 36.15 -35.50 -8.20
N ASP A 236 36.81 -34.46 -8.70
CA ASP A 236 37.95 -34.60 -9.62
C ASP A 236 39.10 -35.38 -8.97
N LEU A 237 39.43 -35.10 -7.71
CA LEU A 237 40.46 -35.82 -6.96
C LEU A 237 40.07 -37.29 -6.73
N THR A 238 38.80 -37.57 -6.47
CA THR A 238 38.27 -38.93 -6.30
C THR A 238 38.46 -39.75 -7.57
N HIS A 239 38.33 -39.12 -8.74
CA HIS A 239 38.61 -39.76 -10.03
C HIS A 239 40.09 -40.13 -10.25
N THR A 240 41.02 -39.52 -9.51
CA THR A 240 42.46 -39.84 -9.60
C THR A 240 42.91 -40.99 -8.70
N LEU A 241 42.03 -41.50 -7.84
CA LEU A 241 42.34 -42.60 -6.93
C LEU A 241 42.51 -43.92 -7.68
N LYS A 242 43.57 -44.67 -7.35
CA LYS A 242 43.88 -45.97 -7.96
C LYS A 242 43.23 -47.16 -7.25
N GLY A 243 42.47 -46.91 -6.18
CA GLY A 243 41.81 -47.94 -5.37
C GLY A 243 40.29 -47.73 -5.35
N GLN A 244 39.54 -48.82 -5.10
CA GLN A 244 38.10 -48.76 -4.86
C GLN A 244 37.83 -48.59 -3.36
N TYR A 245 37.24 -47.45 -3.01
CA TYR A 245 36.82 -47.14 -1.64
C TYR A 245 35.30 -47.07 -1.60
N ALA A 246 34.68 -47.80 -0.66
CA ALA A 246 33.22 -47.86 -0.55
C ALA A 246 32.62 -46.50 -0.14
N ASP A 247 33.29 -45.79 0.75
CA ASP A 247 32.76 -44.54 1.34
C ASP A 247 33.09 -43.28 0.51
N VAL A 248 34.15 -43.33 -0.31
CA VAL A 248 34.58 -42.22 -1.16
C VAL A 248 34.70 -42.73 -2.59
N ASN A 249 33.56 -42.79 -3.27
CA ASN A 249 33.47 -43.13 -4.68
C ASN A 249 32.98 -41.94 -5.52
N ALA A 250 33.17 -42.04 -6.83
CA ALA A 250 32.75 -41.01 -7.78
C ALA A 250 31.22 -40.77 -7.76
N ASP A 251 30.43 -41.78 -7.36
CA ASP A 251 28.97 -41.70 -7.34
C ASP A 251 28.45 -40.96 -6.10
N VAL A 252 29.08 -41.12 -4.93
CA VAL A 252 28.77 -40.42 -3.68
C VAL A 252 29.11 -38.95 -3.82
N THR A 253 30.27 -38.62 -4.40
CA THR A 253 30.66 -37.23 -4.67
C THR A 253 29.74 -36.57 -5.73
N ARG A 254 29.32 -37.31 -6.76
CA ARG A 254 28.33 -36.84 -7.74
C ARG A 254 26.96 -36.60 -7.09
N ASN A 255 26.46 -37.54 -6.28
CA ASN A 255 25.21 -37.37 -5.54
C ASN A 255 25.25 -36.16 -4.59
N LEU A 256 26.41 -35.89 -3.97
CA LEU A 256 26.61 -34.72 -3.13
C LEU A 256 26.58 -33.41 -3.95
N LEU A 257 27.22 -33.38 -5.12
CA LEU A 257 27.12 -32.25 -6.06
C LEU A 257 25.67 -31.99 -6.49
N ASP A 258 24.92 -33.03 -6.85
CA ASP A 258 23.53 -32.92 -7.26
C ASP A 258 22.63 -32.42 -6.11
N ASN A 259 22.91 -32.84 -4.87
CA ASN A 259 22.22 -32.34 -3.68
C ASN A 259 22.50 -30.84 -3.47
N ILE A 260 23.77 -30.43 -3.51
CA ILE A 260 24.16 -29.02 -3.34
C ILE A 260 23.57 -28.18 -4.47
N GLN A 261 23.59 -28.66 -5.71
CA GLN A 261 23.01 -27.96 -6.86
C GLN A 261 21.49 -27.78 -6.72
N ARG A 262 20.76 -28.80 -6.24
CA ARG A 262 19.33 -28.67 -5.94
C ARG A 262 19.06 -27.63 -4.84
N GLU A 263 19.89 -27.61 -3.80
CA GLU A 263 19.77 -26.59 -2.75
C GLU A 263 20.10 -25.18 -3.27
N ILE A 264 21.11 -25.02 -4.12
CA ILE A 264 21.40 -23.75 -4.80
C ILE A 264 20.19 -23.30 -5.62
N GLN A 265 19.61 -24.17 -6.44
CA GLN A 265 18.43 -23.83 -7.25
C GLN A 265 17.23 -23.43 -6.37
N ARG A 266 16.97 -24.17 -5.29
CA ARG A 266 15.92 -23.84 -4.32
C ARG A 266 16.15 -22.46 -3.68
N LYS A 267 17.41 -22.12 -3.36
CA LYS A 267 17.77 -20.81 -2.79
C LYS A 267 17.66 -19.69 -3.82
N ASP A 268 18.02 -19.96 -5.08
CA ASP A 268 17.86 -19.01 -6.20
C ASP A 268 16.37 -18.66 -6.38
N GLU A 269 15.49 -19.67 -6.40
CA GLU A 269 14.04 -19.44 -6.46
C GLU A 269 13.52 -18.59 -5.28
N GLN A 270 14.03 -18.81 -4.06
CA GLN A 270 13.68 -18.00 -2.89
C GLN A 270 14.14 -16.54 -3.04
N MET A 271 15.33 -16.32 -3.59
CA MET A 271 15.87 -14.99 -3.86
C MET A 271 15.10 -14.29 -4.99
N ALA A 272 14.79 -15.01 -6.07
CA ALA A 272 13.96 -14.51 -7.16
C ALA A 272 12.55 -14.11 -6.67
N TRP A 273 11.97 -14.87 -5.74
CA TRP A 273 10.71 -14.52 -5.11
C TRP A 273 10.83 -13.23 -4.27
N LEU A 274 11.87 -13.09 -3.43
CA LEU A 274 12.09 -11.86 -2.66
C LEU A 274 12.28 -10.64 -3.58
N ASP A 275 13.03 -10.81 -4.66
CA ASP A 275 13.23 -9.77 -5.68
C ASP A 275 11.94 -9.42 -6.40
N SER A 276 11.04 -10.39 -6.61
CA SER A 276 9.71 -10.15 -7.17
C SER A 276 8.85 -9.25 -6.28
N CYS A 277 9.10 -9.21 -4.98
CA CYS A 277 8.43 -8.35 -4.01
C CYS A 277 9.13 -6.98 -3.83
N CYS A 278 10.31 -6.77 -4.42
CA CYS A 278 11.07 -5.53 -4.27
C CYS A 278 10.67 -4.47 -5.30
N LEU A 279 10.21 -3.32 -4.84
CA LEU A 279 9.97 -2.12 -5.65
C LEU A 279 11.19 -1.21 -5.62
N GLN A 280 11.80 -0.95 -6.78
CA GLN A 280 12.91 0.00 -6.92
C GLN A 280 12.43 1.30 -7.56
N LEU A 281 12.69 2.41 -6.89
CA LEU A 281 12.31 3.75 -7.32
C LEU A 281 13.56 4.62 -7.47
N ALA A 282 13.76 5.20 -8.64
CA ALA A 282 14.70 6.29 -8.88
C ALA A 282 13.94 7.62 -8.81
N VAL A 283 14.50 8.60 -8.11
CA VAL A 283 13.92 9.95 -8.02
C VAL A 283 14.81 10.90 -8.81
N ARG A 284 14.27 11.49 -9.88
CA ARG A 284 15.00 12.50 -10.68
C ARG A 284 15.44 13.65 -9.78
N GLY A 285 16.73 13.98 -9.84
CA GLY A 285 17.35 15.02 -9.00
C GLY A 285 18.02 14.51 -7.72
N LYS A 286 17.87 13.23 -7.36
CA LYS A 286 18.69 12.54 -6.37
C LYS A 286 19.38 11.34 -7.03
N GLU A 287 20.69 11.21 -6.88
CA GLU A 287 21.41 10.02 -7.38
C GLU A 287 21.10 8.75 -6.58
N GLU A 288 20.29 8.83 -5.52
CA GLU A 288 19.90 7.70 -4.70
C GLU A 288 18.74 6.91 -5.33
N THR A 289 18.93 5.61 -5.49
CA THR A 289 17.85 4.66 -5.76
C THR A 289 17.30 4.12 -4.45
N TYR A 290 15.98 4.13 -4.30
CA TYR A 290 15.30 3.60 -3.12
C TYR A 290 14.75 2.21 -3.44
N THR A 291 15.17 1.19 -2.68
CA THR A 291 14.63 -0.17 -2.77
C THR A 291 13.69 -0.42 -1.60
N PHE A 292 12.46 -0.84 -1.89
CA PHE A 292 11.44 -1.13 -0.90
C PHE A 292 10.94 -2.56 -1.06
N GLN A 293 10.99 -3.35 0.00
CA GLN A 293 10.36 -4.66 0.05
C GLN A 293 8.87 -4.48 0.37
N MET A 294 8.01 -4.94 -0.55
CA MET A 294 6.56 -5.00 -0.36
C MET A 294 6.16 -6.27 0.38
N CYS A 295 4.93 -6.32 0.89
CA CYS A 295 4.37 -7.50 1.54
C CYS A 295 4.11 -8.67 0.56
N SER A 296 3.89 -8.38 -0.73
CA SER A 296 3.67 -9.40 -1.76
C SER A 296 4.04 -8.90 -3.16
N GLN A 297 4.11 -9.84 -4.12
CA GLN A 297 4.33 -9.55 -5.53
C GLN A 297 3.15 -8.77 -6.15
N GLU A 298 1.93 -9.07 -5.71
CA GLU A 298 0.71 -8.40 -6.14
C GLU A 298 0.72 -6.94 -5.67
N ALA A 299 1.06 -6.71 -4.40
CA ALA A 299 1.18 -5.36 -3.86
C ALA A 299 2.18 -4.52 -4.66
N ARG A 300 3.33 -5.10 -5.05
CA ARG A 300 4.28 -4.42 -5.95
C ARG A 300 3.65 -4.05 -7.29
N LYS A 301 2.93 -4.98 -7.94
CA LYS A 301 2.28 -4.73 -9.25
C LYS A 301 1.22 -3.64 -9.15
N GLU A 302 0.41 -3.67 -8.10
CA GLU A 302 -0.57 -2.63 -7.79
C GLU A 302 0.12 -1.27 -7.61
N TRP A 303 1.19 -1.21 -6.80
CA TRP A 303 1.98 0.01 -6.62
C TRP A 303 2.51 0.58 -7.93
N ILE A 304 3.06 -0.26 -8.82
CA ILE A 304 3.55 0.19 -10.12
C ILE A 304 2.41 0.74 -10.98
N THR A 305 1.25 0.09 -10.93
CA THR A 305 0.06 0.49 -11.70
C THR A 305 -0.49 1.83 -11.19
N GLU A 306 -0.70 1.97 -9.89
CA GLU A 306 -1.17 3.20 -9.26
C GLU A 306 -0.20 4.36 -9.45
N LEU A 307 1.11 4.11 -9.37
CA LEU A 307 2.13 5.14 -9.61
C LEU A 307 2.12 5.59 -11.08
N ARG A 308 1.89 4.68 -12.03
CA ARG A 308 1.70 5.04 -13.46
C ARG A 308 0.41 5.84 -13.67
N LEU A 309 -0.70 5.44 -13.06
CA LEU A 309 -1.98 6.16 -13.15
C LEU A 309 -1.87 7.56 -12.55
N ALA A 310 -1.24 7.69 -11.38
CA ALA A 310 -1.00 8.98 -10.72
C ALA A 310 -0.10 9.93 -11.53
N ARG A 311 0.75 9.40 -12.42
CA ARG A 311 1.55 10.21 -13.35
C ARG A 311 0.77 10.69 -14.58
N LEU A 312 -0.34 10.06 -14.89
CA LEU A 312 -1.18 10.39 -16.07
C LEU A 312 -2.34 11.32 -15.73
N ALA A 313 -2.69 11.43 -14.44
CA ALA A 313 -3.73 12.31 -13.91
C ALA A 313 -3.22 13.76 -13.78
#